data_AF-A0A382D3B1-F1
#
_entry.id   AF-A0A382D3B1-F1
#
_cell.length_a   1.000
_cell.length_b   1.000
_cell.length_c   1.000
_cell.angle_alpha   90.00
_cell.angle_beta   90.00
_cell.angle_gamma   90.00
#
_symmetry.space_group_name_H-M   'P 1'
#
loop_
_entity.id
_entity.type
_entity.pdbx_description
1 polymer ?
#
loop_
_entity_poly.entity_id
_entity_poly.type
_entity_poly.pdbx_seq_one_letter_code
_entity_poly.pdbx_strand_id
1 'polypeptide(L)' 'MLKVYKNNDELSKSLAKYIVTKIKKKENITLGCPGGRSLKKTYKYIGILSYKMNIDLSKVKIFMMDEYVIKN' A
#
# COMPACT_ATOMS: atom_id res chain seq x y z
N MET A 1 -4.38 0.51 19.20
CA MET A 1 -3.52 -0.61 19.61
C MET A 1 -2.28 -0.63 18.74
N LEU A 2 -1.09 -0.52 19.34
CA LEU A 2 0.19 -0.57 18.63
C LEU A 2 0.55 -2.03 18.33
N LYS A 3 0.95 -2.32 17.09
CA LYS A 3 1.39 -3.66 16.67
C LYS A 3 2.88 -3.65 16.40
N VAL A 4 3.59 -4.56 17.05
CA VAL A 4 5.02 -4.79 16.83
C VAL A 4 5.18 -6.02 15.95
N TYR A 5 6.06 -5.92 14.95
CA TYR A 5 6.38 -7.01 14.04
C TYR A 5 7.85 -7.39 14.20
N LYS A 6 8.17 -8.67 13.97
CA LYS A 6 9.53 -9.17 14.15
C LYS A 6 10.54 -8.51 13.20
N ASN A 7 10.08 -8.15 12.01
CA ASN A 7 10.91 -7.57 10.97
C ASN A 7 10.07 -6.74 9.98
N ASN A 8 10.77 -5.98 9.14
CA ASN A 8 10.14 -5.12 8.13
C ASN A 8 9.32 -5.93 7.10
N ASP A 9 9.72 -7.16 6.80
CA ASP A 9 9.03 -7.99 5.81
C ASP A 9 7.64 -8.43 6.29
N GLU A 10 7.53 -8.91 7.53
CA GLU A 10 6.27 -9.25 8.18
C GLU A 10 5.35 -8.04 8.30
N LEU A 11 5.90 -6.89 8.72
CA LEU A 11 5.15 -5.63 8.77
C LEU A 11 4.58 -5.29 7.39
N SER A 12 5.42 -5.33 6.35
CA SER A 12 5.06 -4.97 4.98
C SER A 12 3.95 -5.88 4.43
N LYS A 13 4.08 -7.20 4.63
CA LYS A 13 3.05 -8.18 4.21
C LYS A 13 1.74 -7.96 4.96
N SER A 14 1.81 -7.73 6.28
CA SER A 14 0.63 -7.52 7.12
C SER A 14 -0.13 -6.26 6.72
N LEU A 15 0.59 -5.16 6.51
CA LEU A 15 0.01 -3.89 6.08
C LEU A 15 -0.57 -3.98 4.66
N ALA A 16 0.14 -4.60 3.72
CA ALA A 16 -0.36 -4.81 2.36
C ALA A 16 -1.65 -5.63 2.36
N LYS A 17 -1.71 -6.72 3.13
CA LYS A 17 -2.93 -7.54 3.27
C LYS A 17 -4.09 -6.73 3.85
N TYR A 18 -3.84 -5.88 4.83
CA TYR A 18 -4.84 -4.98 5.39
C TYR A 18 -5.39 -4.02 4.33
N ILE A 19 -4.52 -3.33 3.58
CA ILE A 19 -4.91 -2.38 2.53
C ILE A 19 -5.73 -3.08 1.44
N VAL A 20 -5.24 -4.20 0.92
CA VAL A 20 -5.92 -4.98 -0.13
C VAL A 20 -7.30 -5.48 0.34
N THR A 21 -7.42 -5.88 1.61
CA THR A 21 -8.72 -6.27 2.20
C THR A 21 -9.67 -5.07 2.30
N LYS A 22 -9.15 -3.86 2.55
CA LYS A 22 -9.96 -2.63 2.58
C LYS A 22 -10.40 -2.21 1.19
N ILE A 23 -9.53 -2.33 0.18
CA ILE A 23 -9.88 -2.11 -1.24
C ILE A 23 -11.01 -3.06 -1.64
N LYS A 24 -10.89 -4.37 -1.35
CA LYS A 24 -11.95 -5.35 -1.66
C LYS A 24 -13.32 -5.01 -1.06
N LYS A 25 -13.34 -4.36 0.11
CA LYS A 25 -14.58 -3.99 0.82
C LYS A 25 -15.18 -2.66 0.38
N LYS A 26 -14.44 -1.82 -0.36
CA LYS A 26 -14.87 -0.48 -0.75
C LYS A 26 -14.50 -0.21 -2.20
N GLU A 27 -15.49 0.04 -3.05
CA GLU A 27 -15.24 0.28 -4.46
C GLU A 27 -14.39 1.53 -4.73
N ASN A 28 -14.49 2.58 -3.91
CA ASN A 28 -13.81 3.86 -4.13
C ASN A 28 -12.94 4.24 -2.93
N ILE A 29 -11.72 3.71 -2.89
CA ILE A 29 -10.75 4.00 -1.83
C ILE A 29 -9.66 4.95 -2.32
N THR A 30 -9.36 5.94 -1.48
CA THR A 30 -8.25 6.86 -1.68
C THR A 30 -7.09 6.47 -0.77
N LEU A 31 -5.90 6.34 -1.33
CA LEU A 31 -4.67 6.02 -0.60
C LEU A 31 -3.73 7.22 -0.62
N GLY A 32 -3.39 7.71 0.57
CA GLY A 32 -2.20 8.55 0.77
C GLY A 32 -0.97 7.66 0.81
N CYS A 33 0.00 7.94 -0.05
CA CYS A 33 1.16 7.12 -0.26
C CYS A 33 2.43 7.93 -0.02
N PRO A 34 3.03 7.85 1.19
CA PRO A 34 4.33 8.45 1.43
C PRO A 34 5.43 7.70 0.69
N GLY A 35 6.50 8.42 0.37
CA GLY A 35 7.71 7.84 -0.19
C GLY A 35 8.55 7.05 0.83
N GLY A 36 9.84 6.88 0.49
CA GLY A 36 10.83 6.32 1.40
C GLY A 36 10.94 4.79 1.45
N ARG A 37 11.96 4.32 2.19
CA ARG A 37 12.37 2.90 2.20
C ARG A 37 11.38 1.98 2.92
N SER A 38 10.69 2.50 3.93
CA SER A 38 9.81 1.70 4.79
C SER A 38 8.63 1.08 4.04
N LEU A 39 8.01 1.83 3.10
CA LEU A 39 6.80 1.37 2.40
C LEU A 39 7.08 0.70 1.05
N LYS A 40 8.31 0.77 0.51
CA LYS A 40 8.67 0.16 -0.77
C LYS A 40 8.25 -1.31 -0.87
N LYS A 41 8.49 -2.09 0.20
CA LYS A 41 8.09 -3.51 0.27
C LYS A 41 6.57 -3.67 0.36
N THR A 42 5.89 -2.83 1.15
CA THR A 42 4.42 -2.83 1.26
C THR A 42 3.77 -2.63 -0.09
N TYR A 43 4.20 -1.64 -0.88
CA TYR A 43 3.65 -1.39 -2.22
C TYR A 43 3.86 -2.58 -3.17
N LYS A 44 5.04 -3.19 -3.14
CA LYS A 44 5.30 -4.44 -3.88
C LYS A 44 4.31 -5.54 -3.47
N TYR A 45 4.08 -5.73 -2.16
CA TYR A 45 3.13 -6.74 -1.69
C TYR A 45 1.68 -6.41 -1.99
N ILE A 46 1.29 -5.14 -2.08
CA ILE A 46 -0.06 -4.75 -2.54
C ILE A 46 -0.30 -5.29 -3.95
N GLY A 47 0.63 -5.05 -4.89
CA GLY A 47 0.50 -5.55 -6.26
C GLY A 47 0.47 -7.10 -6.35
N ILE A 48 1.32 -7.78 -5.57
CA ILE A 48 1.32 -9.26 -5.52
C ILE A 48 -0.01 -9.79 -4.97
N LEU A 49 -0.51 -9.20 -3.88
CA LEU A 49 -1.72 -9.69 -3.21
C LEU A 49 -2.98 -9.33 -3.98
N SER A 50 -3.07 -8.15 -4.60
CA SER A 50 -4.21 -7.78 -5.43
C SER A 50 -4.37 -8.74 -6.61
N TYR A 51 -3.26 -9.09 -7.28
CA TYR A 51 -3.26 -10.10 -8.33
C TYR A 51 -3.73 -11.47 -7.82
N LYS A 52 -3.10 -11.98 -6.74
CA LYS A 52 -3.45 -13.29 -6.18
C LYS A 52 -4.90 -13.39 -5.68
N MET A 53 -5.48 -12.27 -5.26
CA MET A 53 -6.84 -12.21 -4.71
C MET A 53 -7.89 -11.77 -5.74
N ASN A 54 -7.49 -11.58 -7.00
CA ASN A 54 -8.33 -11.05 -8.09
C ASN A 54 -9.06 -9.76 -7.69
N ILE A 55 -8.31 -8.79 -7.15
CA ILE A 55 -8.84 -7.50 -6.73
C ILE A 55 -8.54 -6.46 -7.80
N ASP A 56 -9.60 -5.85 -8.32
CA ASP A 56 -9.51 -4.73 -9.23
C ASP A 56 -9.01 -3.47 -8.50
N LEU A 57 -7.94 -2.88 -9.04
CA LEU A 57 -7.35 -1.64 -8.53
C LEU A 57 -7.76 -0.41 -9.37
N SER A 58 -8.52 -0.57 -10.45
CA SER A 58 -8.87 0.49 -11.42
C SER A 58 -9.57 1.70 -10.77
N LYS A 59 -10.32 1.47 -9.70
CA LYS A 59 -11.05 2.51 -8.94
C LYS A 59 -10.25 3.08 -7.76
N VAL A 60 -9.03 2.61 -7.51
CA VAL A 60 -8.18 3.10 -6.42
C VAL A 60 -7.55 4.43 -6.83
N LYS A 61 -7.76 5.47 -6.02
CA LYS A 61 -7.10 6.78 -6.21
C LYS A 61 -5.87 6.86 -5.33
N ILE A 62 -4.74 7.24 -5.89
CA ILE A 62 -3.46 7.34 -5.18
C ILE A 62 -3.03 8.81 -5.16
N PHE A 63 -2.63 9.28 -3.99
CA PHE A 63 -2.00 10.59 -3.80
C PHE A 63 -0.65 10.39 -3.14
N MET A 64 0.41 10.88 -3.77
CA MET A 64 1.72 10.99 -3.10
C MET A 64 1.60 12.06 -2.01
N MET A 65 2.19 11.82 -0.84
CA MET A 65 2.14 12.80 0.26
C MET A 65 3.08 13.98 0.01
N ASP A 66 4.18 13.72 -0.67
CA ASP A 66 5.27 14.64 -0.94
C ASP A 66 6.00 14.19 -2.21
N GLU A 67 6.67 15.13 -2.87
CA GLU A 67 7.60 14.87 -3.96
C GLU A 67 8.61 16.03 -4.05
N TYR A 68 9.82 15.74 -4.49
CA TYR A 68 10.82 16.75 -4.78
C TYR A 68 10.42 17.55 -6.02
N VAL A 69 10.48 18.88 -5.92
CA VAL A 69 10.41 19.74 -7.09
C VAL A 69 11.75 19.65 -7.82
N ILE A 70 11.81 18.84 -8.86
CA ILE A 70 12.99 18.76 -9.72
C ILE A 70 12.98 19.97 -10.66
N LYS A 71 13.93 20.89 -10.46
CA LYS A 71 14.21 21.97 -11.42
C LYS A 71 15.18 21.43 -12.46
N ASN A 72 14.71 21.34 -13.71
CA ASN A 72 15.57 21.13 -14.88
C ASN A 72 16.25 22.44 -15.27
#